data_AF-A0A9E5BXE4-F1
#
_entry.id   AF-A0A9E5BXE4-F1
#
_cell.length_a   1.000
_cell.length_b   1.000
_cell.length_c   1.000
_cell.angle_alpha   90.00
_cell.angle_beta   90.00
_cell.angle_gamma   90.00
#
_symmetry.space_group_name_H-M   'P 1'
#
loop_
_entity.id
_entity.type
_entity.pdbx_description
1 polymer ?
#
loop_
_entity_poly.entity_id
_entity_poly.type
_entity_poly.pdbx_seq_one_letter_code
_entity_poly.pdbx_strand_id
1 'polypeptide(L)'
;MTQANSARRYTIEIILIVVLLLAAALRLVGIGWDRQTHMHPDERFLTMVETSLQIPESVGQYFDTTTSPFNPNNVGHTFFVYGTLPIFLVRII
;
A
#
# COMPACT_ATOMS: atom_id res chain seq x y z
N MET A 1 -45.86 -29.43 11.38
CA MET A 1 -45.41 -28.07 11.02
C MET A 1 -44.14 -27.62 11.75
N THR A 2 -43.76 -28.22 12.88
CA THR A 2 -42.58 -27.82 13.70
C THR A 2 -41.23 -28.25 13.12
N GLN A 3 -41.15 -29.43 12.47
CA GLN A 3 -39.88 -29.99 11.98
C GLN A 3 -39.25 -29.19 10.82
N ALA A 4 -40.09 -28.64 9.93
CA ALA A 4 -39.67 -27.82 8.80
C ALA A 4 -39.03 -26.49 9.24
N ASN A 5 -39.49 -25.92 10.36
CA ASN A 5 -38.92 -24.70 10.93
C ASN A 5 -37.54 -24.92 11.54
N SER A 6 -37.31 -26.08 12.18
CA SER A 6 -36.00 -26.45 12.71
C SER A 6 -34.97 -26.66 11.60
N ALA A 7 -35.34 -27.36 10.52
CA ALA A 7 -34.44 -27.56 9.37
C ALA A 7 -34.03 -26.23 8.72
N ARG A 8 -34.98 -25.32 8.48
CA ARG A 8 -34.71 -23.98 7.96
C ARG A 8 -33.79 -23.16 8.87
N ARG A 9 -33.99 -23.27 10.18
CA ARG A 9 -33.12 -22.61 11.18
C ARG A 9 -31.69 -23.11 11.08
N TYR A 10 -31.47 -24.43 11.05
CA TYR A 10 -30.12 -25.00 10.90
C TYR A 10 -29.46 -24.59 9.57
N THR A 11 -30.21 -24.53 8.48
CA THR A 11 -29.68 -24.04 7.20
C THR A 11 -29.17 -22.60 7.30
N ILE A 12 -29.94 -21.71 7.96
CA ILE A 12 -29.52 -20.31 8.17
C ILE A 12 -28.29 -20.23 9.06
N GLU A 13 -28.26 -20.99 10.17
CA GLU A 13 -27.10 -21.04 11.08
C GLU A 13 -25.83 -21.50 10.35
N ILE A 14 -25.93 -22.55 9.52
CA ILE A 14 -24.80 -23.06 8.72
C ILE A 14 -24.34 -22.01 7.72
N ILE A 15 -25.25 -21.38 6.98
CA ILE A 15 -24.90 -20.33 6.01
C ILE A 15 -24.18 -19.17 6.71
N LEU A 16 -24.68 -18.74 7.87
CA LEU A 16 -24.04 -17.68 8.66
C LEU A 16 -22.64 -18.08 9.11
N ILE A 17 -22.45 -19.31 9.60
CA ILE A 17 -21.12 -19.81 9.98
C ILE A 17 -20.18 -19.79 8.77
N VAL A 18 -20.62 -20.25 7.60
CA VAL A 18 -19.81 -20.23 6.38
C VAL A 18 -19.42 -18.81 5.98
N VAL A 19 -20.36 -17.87 6.02
CA VAL A 19 -20.08 -16.45 5.73
C VAL A 19 -19.07 -15.87 6.71
N LEU A 20 -19.22 -16.14 8.01
CA LEU A 20 -18.27 -15.66 9.03
C LEU A 20 -16.88 -16.26 8.84
N LEU A 21 -16.78 -17.54 8.52
CA LEU A 21 -15.50 -18.21 8.24
C LEU A 21 -14.83 -17.64 6.98
N LEU A 22 -15.60 -17.38 5.91
CA LEU A 22 -15.08 -16.77 4.70
C LEU A 22 -14.58 -15.34 4.96
N ALA A 23 -15.36 -14.54 5.68
CA ALA A 23 -14.98 -13.19 6.07
C ALA A 23 -13.70 -13.19 6.93
N ALA A 24 -13.60 -14.12 7.89
CA ALA A 24 -12.40 -14.28 8.70
C ALA A 24 -11.20 -14.69 7.85
N ALA A 25 -11.36 -15.63 6.92
CA ALA A 25 -10.29 -16.04 6.01
C ALA A 25 -9.79 -14.85 5.18
N LEU A 26 -10.69 -14.10 4.52
CA LEU A 26 -10.34 -12.91 3.76
C LEU A 26 -9.66 -11.84 4.61
N ARG A 27 -10.09 -11.66 5.87
CA ARG A 27 -9.50 -10.67 6.80
C ARG A 27 -8.08 -11.01 7.23
N LEU A 28 -7.72 -12.29 7.22
CA LEU A 28 -6.40 -12.79 7.61
C LEU A 28 -5.43 -12.88 6.43
N VAL A 29 -5.92 -12.81 5.18
CA VAL A 29 -5.06 -12.73 3.99
C VAL A 29 -4.27 -11.43 4.03
N GLY A 30 -2.95 -11.53 3.85
CA GLY A 30 -2.08 -10.36 3.80
C GLY A 30 -1.85 -9.68 5.14
N ILE A 31 -2.06 -10.35 6.28
CA ILE A 31 -1.83 -9.74 7.61
C ILE A 31 -0.38 -9.24 7.79
N GLY A 32 0.59 -9.91 7.14
CA GLY A 32 2.00 -9.51 7.08
C GLY A 32 2.39 -8.74 5.82
N TRP A 33 1.48 -7.92 5.27
CA TRP A 33 1.71 -7.13 4.05
C TRP A 33 2.94 -6.20 4.11
N ASP A 34 3.39 -5.87 5.32
CA ASP A 34 4.56 -5.04 5.60
C ASP A 34 5.85 -5.84 5.82
N ARG A 35 5.80 -7.19 5.83
CA ARG A 35 6.96 -8.07 6.11
C ARG A 35 7.71 -7.70 7.40
N GLN A 36 7.00 -7.31 8.46
CA GLN A 36 7.58 -6.92 9.75
C GLN A 36 8.53 -5.71 9.68
N THR A 37 8.41 -4.87 8.64
CA THR A 37 9.15 -3.60 8.61
C THR A 37 8.58 -2.58 9.61
N HIS A 38 7.34 -2.80 10.10
CA HIS A 38 6.68 -1.97 11.10
C HIS A 38 6.58 -0.48 10.73
N MET A 39 6.70 -0.16 9.44
CA MET A 39 6.57 1.20 8.93
C MET A 39 5.09 1.52 8.75
N HIS A 40 4.70 2.72 9.14
CA HIS A 40 3.39 3.22 8.76
C HIS A 40 3.28 3.30 7.22
N PRO A 41 2.09 3.12 6.62
CA PRO A 41 1.92 3.08 5.17
C PRO A 41 2.47 4.32 4.43
N ASP A 42 2.37 5.49 5.05
CA ASP A 42 2.90 6.77 4.58
C ASP A 42 4.43 6.86 4.70
N GLU A 43 5.02 6.39 5.81
CA GLU A 43 6.47 6.28 5.96
C GLU A 43 7.07 5.36 4.89
N ARG A 44 6.45 4.19 4.68
CA ARG A 44 6.83 3.26 3.61
C ARG A 44 6.71 3.91 2.24
N PHE A 45 5.70 4.75 2.01
CA PHE A 45 5.55 5.49 0.76
C PHE A 45 6.71 6.45 0.53
N LEU A 46 7.15 7.19 1.54
CA LEU A 46 8.33 8.04 1.45
C LEU A 46 9.60 7.23 1.11
N THR A 47 9.79 6.07 1.75
CA THR A 47 10.92 5.17 1.43
C THR A 47 10.85 4.63 0.00
N MET A 48 9.66 4.23 -0.48
CA MET A 48 9.49 3.77 -1.87
C MET A 48 9.81 4.86 -2.89
N VAL A 49 9.43 6.11 -2.61
CA VAL A 49 9.76 7.25 -3.46
C VAL A 49 11.25 7.50 -3.45
N GLU A 50 11.85 7.66 -2.27
CA GLU A 50 13.28 7.95 -2.10
C GLU A 50 14.17 6.90 -2.79
N THR A 51 13.90 5.62 -2.57
CA THR A 51 14.65 4.51 -3.18
C THR A 51 14.54 4.47 -4.71
N SER A 52 13.51 5.08 -5.29
CA SER A 52 13.30 5.14 -6.74
C SER A 52 13.99 6.34 -7.40
N LEU A 53 14.38 7.37 -6.63
CA LEU A 53 15.07 8.56 -7.17
C LEU A 53 16.48 8.21 -7.63
N GLN A 54 17.04 8.96 -8.58
CA GLN A 54 18.46 8.83 -8.95
C GLN A 54 19.11 10.20 -9.03
N ILE A 55 20.37 10.31 -8.61
CA ILE A 55 21.10 11.58 -8.63
C ILE A 55 21.25 12.03 -10.10
N PRO A 56 20.81 13.25 -10.46
CA PRO A 56 20.97 13.76 -11.81
C PRO A 56 22.44 13.88 -12.19
N GLU A 57 22.77 13.60 -13.44
CA GLU A 57 24.13 13.67 -13.99
C GLU A 57 24.64 15.12 -14.09
N SER A 58 23.74 16.09 -14.06
CA SER A 58 24.09 17.51 -14.11
C SER A 58 23.05 18.40 -13.41
N VAL A 59 23.48 19.61 -13.07
CA VAL A 59 22.58 20.67 -12.56
C VAL A 59 21.50 21.01 -13.59
N GLY A 60 21.81 20.95 -14.89
CA GLY A 60 20.82 21.17 -15.94
C GLY A 60 19.71 20.11 -15.93
N GLN A 61 20.09 18.84 -15.77
CA GLN A 61 19.12 17.73 -15.69
C GLN A 61 18.25 17.83 -14.43
N TYR A 62 18.79 18.35 -13.31
CA TYR A 62 18.00 18.62 -12.11
C TYR A 62 16.85 19.61 -12.37
N PHE A 63 17.12 20.70 -13.10
CA PHE A 63 16.13 21.74 -13.41
C PHE A 63 15.21 21.41 -14.59
N ASP A 64 15.46 20.32 -15.32
CA ASP A 64 14.52 19.81 -16.32
C ASP A 64 13.45 18.94 -15.67
N THR A 65 12.31 19.54 -15.33
CA THR A 65 11.17 18.85 -14.72
C THR A 65 10.70 17.62 -15.51
N THR A 66 10.87 17.61 -16.83
CA THR A 66 10.34 16.54 -17.70
C THR A 66 11.21 15.29 -17.72
N THR A 67 12.51 15.43 -17.43
CA THR A 67 13.47 14.31 -17.50
C THR A 67 14.23 14.05 -16.21
N SER A 68 14.19 14.97 -15.24
CA SER A 68 14.93 14.86 -13.98
C SER A 68 14.60 13.56 -13.24
N PRO A 69 15.60 12.69 -12.95
CA PRO A 69 15.39 11.50 -12.14
C PRO A 69 15.19 11.81 -10.65
N PHE A 70 15.36 13.07 -10.25
CA PHE A 70 14.98 13.60 -8.94
C PHE A 70 13.52 14.08 -8.89
N ASN A 71 12.77 14.06 -9.97
CA ASN A 71 11.34 14.31 -9.92
C ASN A 71 10.59 12.99 -9.67
N PRO A 72 9.85 12.81 -8.54
CA PRO A 72 9.06 11.61 -8.28
C PRO A 72 8.11 11.21 -9.41
N ASN A 73 7.59 12.20 -10.16
CA ASN A 73 6.71 11.98 -11.31
C ASN A 73 7.41 11.20 -12.45
N ASN A 74 8.72 11.32 -12.58
CA ASN A 74 9.52 10.68 -13.63
C ASN A 74 9.99 9.26 -13.23
N VAL A 75 9.80 8.87 -11.96
CA VAL A 75 10.20 7.56 -11.42
C VAL A 75 9.01 6.73 -10.92
N GLY A 76 7.82 6.98 -11.47
CA GLY A 76 6.62 6.18 -11.22
C GLY A 76 5.78 6.61 -10.00
N HIS A 77 6.12 7.73 -9.35
CA HIS A 77 5.41 8.26 -8.18
C HIS A 77 4.69 9.57 -8.49
N THR A 78 3.71 9.52 -9.40
CA THR A 78 2.98 10.72 -9.91
C THR A 78 2.04 11.39 -8.90
N PHE A 79 1.79 10.75 -7.76
CA PHE A 79 0.92 11.26 -6.69
C PHE A 79 1.70 11.78 -5.48
N PHE A 80 3.01 12.04 -5.63
CA PHE A 80 3.83 12.54 -4.54
C PHE A 80 3.56 14.03 -4.25
N VAL A 81 2.99 14.33 -3.08
CA VAL A 81 2.52 15.68 -2.70
C VAL A 81 3.23 16.30 -1.48
N TYR A 82 4.22 15.62 -0.92
CA TYR A 82 4.83 15.97 0.38
C TYR A 82 5.94 17.03 0.31
N GLY A 83 6.24 17.55 -0.88
CA GLY A 83 7.39 18.41 -1.12
C GLY A 83 8.70 17.61 -1.20
N THR A 84 9.62 18.05 -2.04
CA THR A 84 10.78 17.24 -2.42
C THR A 84 12.03 17.48 -1.59
N LEU A 85 12.08 18.55 -0.78
CA LEU A 85 13.28 18.88 0.01
C LEU A 85 13.74 17.73 0.95
N PRO A 86 12.85 17.08 1.73
CA PRO A 86 13.30 16.03 2.65
C PRO A 86 13.86 14.81 1.93
N ILE A 87 13.21 14.35 0.85
CA ILE A 87 13.66 13.19 0.06
C ILE A 87 14.95 13.48 -0.70
N PHE A 88 15.20 14.73 -1.10
CA PHE A 88 16.47 15.12 -1.73
C PHE A 88 17.62 15.06 -0.75
N LEU A 89 17.42 15.57 0.47
CA LEU A 89 18.45 15.55 1.50
C LEU A 89 18.84 14.11 1.86
N VAL A 90 17.86 13.22 2.03
CA VAL A 90 18.13 11.80 2.32
C VAL A 90 18.81 11.10 1.14
N ARG A 91 18.43 11.41 -0.10
CA ARG A 91 19.01 10.76 -1.29
C ARG A 91 20.48 11.13 -1.55
N ILE A 92 20.93 12.29 -1.07
CA ILE A 92 22.27 12.83 -1.31
C ILE A 92 23.30 12.33 -0.27
N ILE A 93 22.85 12.00 0.94
CA ILE A 93 23.70 11.57 2.07
C ILE A 93 23.81 10.04 2.09
#